data_AF-A0A1V2IUI3-F1
#
_entry.id   AF-A0A1V2IUI3-F1
#
_cell.length_a   1.000
_cell.length_b   1.000
_cell.length_c   1.000
_cell.angle_alpha   90.00
_cell.angle_beta   90.00
_cell.angle_gamma   90.00
#
_symmetry.space_group_name_H-M   'P 1'
#
loop_
_entity.id
_entity.type
_entity.pdbx_description
1 polymer ?
#
loop_
_entity_poly.entity_id
_entity_poly.type
_entity_poly.pdbx_seq_one_letter_code
_entity_poly.pdbx_strand_id
1 'polypeptide(L)'
;MDAVAGVTRMWEARAAPGRVDELVGWLGQALAGTAAEIYRGVGDNSDVVVVLFHPFGTGPSAAPVEAGGATRRDHASVVANIPPGLLARSGQAWDFERVSSPGPDISDRWGDR
;
A
#
# COMPACT_ATOMS: atom_id res chain seq x y z
N MET A 1 -18.72 17.30 -9.84
CA MET A 1 -17.67 16.28 -9.96
C MET A 1 -17.07 16.14 -8.58
N ASP A 2 -17.56 15.18 -7.81
CA ASP A 2 -17.08 14.92 -6.45
C ASP A 2 -15.65 14.37 -6.51
N ALA A 3 -14.72 15.11 -5.91
CA ALA A 3 -13.42 14.58 -5.58
C ALA A 3 -13.64 13.56 -4.46
N VAL A 4 -13.79 12.29 -4.80
CA VAL A 4 -13.80 11.19 -3.83
C VAL A 4 -12.57 11.38 -2.96
N ALA A 5 -12.71 11.67 -1.67
CA ALA A 5 -11.57 11.78 -0.77
C ALA A 5 -10.94 10.39 -0.65
N GLY A 6 -9.90 10.14 -1.42
CA GLY A 6 -9.17 8.89 -1.41
C GLY A 6 -8.48 8.70 -0.06
N VAL A 7 -8.77 7.58 0.59
CA VAL A 7 -8.10 7.16 1.82
C VAL A 7 -6.73 6.55 1.48
N THR A 8 -5.65 7.15 1.99
CA THR A 8 -4.32 6.51 2.00
C THR A 8 -4.38 5.21 2.78
N ARG A 9 -3.87 4.14 2.20
CA ARG A 9 -3.87 2.81 2.85
C ARG A 9 -2.44 2.42 3.21
N MET A 10 -2.25 2.03 4.47
CA MET A 10 -1.01 1.46 4.95
C MET A 10 -1.12 -0.06 4.98
N TRP A 11 -0.05 -0.72 4.56
CA TRP A 11 0.10 -2.16 4.63
C TRP A 11 1.47 -2.50 5.19
N GLU A 12 1.55 -3.51 6.05
CA GLU A 12 2.79 -4.01 6.63
C GLU A 12 3.00 -5.47 6.23
N ALA A 13 4.23 -5.81 5.91
CA ALA A 13 4.66 -7.13 5.49
C ALA A 13 5.91 -7.55 6.26
N ARG A 14 5.95 -8.80 6.72
CA ARG A 14 7.11 -9.37 7.38
C ARG A 14 7.72 -10.44 6.48
N ALA A 15 8.95 -10.21 6.06
CA ALA A 15 9.70 -11.11 5.21
C ALA A 15 10.05 -12.39 5.96
N ALA A 16 10.12 -13.51 5.24
CA ALA A 16 10.78 -14.70 5.74
C ALA A 16 12.28 -14.40 6.03
N PRO A 17 12.93 -15.14 6.96
CA PRO A 17 14.31 -14.88 7.35
C PRO A 17 15.26 -14.80 6.14
N GLY A 18 15.99 -13.69 6.03
CA GLY A 18 16.95 -13.44 4.94
C GLY A 18 16.34 -13.08 3.58
N ARG A 19 15.01 -12.91 3.48
CA ARG A 19 14.30 -12.67 2.19
C ARG A 19 13.81 -11.23 2.00
N VAL A 20 14.19 -10.31 2.88
CA VAL A 20 13.69 -8.92 2.85
C VAL A 20 14.08 -8.17 1.58
N ASP A 21 15.31 -8.34 1.06
CA ASP A 21 15.74 -7.68 -0.17
C ASP A 21 14.98 -8.23 -1.39
N GLU A 22 14.63 -9.52 -1.39
CA GLU A 22 13.77 -10.12 -2.42
C GLU A 22 12.34 -9.58 -2.35
N LEU A 23 11.79 -9.41 -1.14
CA LEU A 23 10.47 -8.81 -0.94
C LEU A 23 10.44 -7.36 -1.45
N VAL A 24 11.47 -6.57 -1.13
CA VAL A 24 11.60 -5.18 -1.60
C VAL A 24 11.76 -5.12 -3.13
N GLY A 25 12.58 -5.99 -3.71
CA GLY A 25 12.77 -6.08 -5.15
C GLY A 25 11.47 -6.44 -5.89
N TRP A 26 10.73 -7.43 -5.36
CA TRP A 26 9.41 -7.78 -5.89
C TRP A 26 8.42 -6.61 -5.76
N LEU A 27 8.36 -5.93 -4.61
CA LEU A 27 7.49 -4.77 -4.39
C LEU A 27 7.77 -3.64 -5.38
N GLY A 28 9.04 -3.35 -5.65
CA GLY A 28 9.44 -2.33 -6.64
C GLY A 28 8.89 -2.63 -8.04
N GLN A 29 8.87 -3.91 -8.45
CA GLN A 29 8.27 -4.32 -9.72
C GLN A 29 6.74 -4.34 -9.67
N ALA A 30 6.17 -4.86 -8.57
CA ALA A 30 4.73 -5.00 -8.40
C ALA A 30 4.00 -3.65 -8.36
N LEU A 31 4.68 -2.62 -7.84
CA LEU A 31 4.19 -1.25 -7.64
C LEU A 31 4.69 -0.27 -8.71
N ALA A 32 5.37 -0.74 -9.75
CA ALA A 32 5.82 0.13 -10.84
C ALA A 32 4.63 0.89 -11.45
N GLY A 33 4.71 2.24 -11.47
CA GLY A 33 3.64 3.12 -11.96
C GLY A 33 2.47 3.34 -10.97
N THR A 34 2.50 2.72 -9.79
CA THR A 34 1.57 3.01 -8.70
C THR A 34 2.17 4.06 -7.77
N ALA A 35 1.36 5.03 -7.34
CA ALA A 35 1.76 6.01 -6.34
C ALA A 35 1.81 5.34 -4.96
N ALA A 36 2.96 4.78 -4.61
CA ALA A 36 3.20 4.13 -3.34
C ALA A 36 4.60 4.43 -2.80
N GLU A 37 4.72 4.46 -1.48
CA GLU A 37 5.99 4.57 -0.77
C GLU A 37 6.31 3.25 -0.08
N ILE A 38 7.58 2.85 -0.10
CA ILE A 38 8.05 1.60 0.51
C ILE A 38 9.10 1.95 1.57
N TYR A 39 8.86 1.50 2.80
CA TYR A 39 9.72 1.73 3.95
C TYR A 39 10.24 0.39 4.47
N ARG A 40 11.54 0.31 4.72
CA ARG A 40 12.15 -0.85 5.39
C ARG A 40 12.29 -0.57 6.88
N GLY A 41 11.91 -1.53 7.71
CA GLY A 41 12.19 -1.48 9.13
C GLY A 41 13.70 -1.56 9.42
N VAL A 42 14.10 -1.08 10.59
CA VAL A 42 15.48 -1.07 11.06
C VAL A 42 15.60 -1.79 12.40
N GLY A 43 16.81 -2.22 12.75
CA GLY A 43 17.07 -2.97 14.00
C GLY A 43 16.29 -4.28 14.06
N ASP A 44 15.54 -4.47 15.15
CA ASP A 44 14.75 -5.69 15.42
C ASP A 44 13.61 -5.93 14.43
N ASN A 45 13.25 -4.92 13.63
CA ASN A 45 12.23 -5.01 12.57
C ASN A 45 12.84 -4.98 11.17
N SER A 46 14.11 -5.36 11.03
CA SER A 46 14.83 -5.34 9.74
C SER A 46 14.26 -6.30 8.67
N ASP A 47 13.36 -7.19 9.06
CA ASP A 47 12.56 -8.09 8.23
C ASP A 47 11.18 -7.51 7.85
N VAL A 48 10.82 -6.31 8.33
CA VAL A 48 9.53 -5.67 8.06
C VAL A 48 9.63 -4.66 6.92
N VAL A 49 8.62 -4.64 6.06
CA VAL A 49 8.41 -3.63 5.01
C VAL A 49 7.02 -3.04 5.17
N VAL A 50 6.93 -1.71 5.15
CA VAL A 50 5.67 -0.96 5.17
C VAL A 50 5.46 -0.32 3.81
N VAL A 51 4.26 -0.43 3.25
CA VAL A 51 3.85 0.23 2.01
C VAL A 51 2.70 1.19 2.28
N LEU A 52 2.84 2.43 1.83
CA LEU A 52 1.79 3.43 1.86
C LEU A 52 1.27 3.65 0.43
N PHE A 53 0.00 3.34 0.19
CA PHE A 53 -0.67 3.55 -1.08
C PHE A 53 -1.41 4.88 -1.07
N HIS A 54 -1.09 5.74 -2.04
CA HIS A 54 -1.73 7.04 -2.19
C HIS A 54 -2.78 7.00 -3.30
N PRO A 55 -4.06 7.28 -2.98
CA PRO A 55 -5.12 7.28 -3.99
C PRO A 55 -4.95 8.42 -5.00
N PHE A 56 -4.33 9.54 -4.60
CA PHE A 56 -3.87 10.62 -5.48
C PHE A 56 -2.36 10.57 -5.59
N GLY A 57 -1.84 10.55 -6.81
CA GLY A 57 -0.40 10.51 -7.01
C GLY A 57 0.25 11.77 -6.43
N THR A 58 1.06 11.62 -5.40
CA THR A 58 1.87 12.69 -4.80
C THR A 58 3.28 12.67 -5.38
N GLY A 59 3.41 12.53 -6.70
CA GLY A 59 4.70 12.66 -7.39
C GLY A 59 4.76 13.96 -8.18
N PRO A 60 5.86 14.74 -8.15
CA PRO A 60 6.06 15.81 -9.11
C PRO A 60 6.03 15.22 -10.51
N SER A 61 5.17 15.77 -11.36
CA SER A 61 4.96 15.39 -12.76
C SER A 61 6.30 15.24 -13.51
N ALA A 62 6.75 14.00 -13.69
CA ALA A 62 7.83 13.67 -14.59
C ALA A 62 7.23 13.10 -15.88
N ALA A 63 6.71 14.00 -16.72
CA ALA A 63 6.26 13.78 -18.10
C ALA A 63 5.20 12.68 -18.34
N PRO A 64 4.32 12.84 -19.34
CA PRO A 64 3.42 11.76 -19.71
C PRO A 64 4.25 10.64 -20.34
N VAL A 65 4.49 9.56 -19.58
CA VAL A 65 4.80 8.27 -20.20
C VAL A 65 3.56 7.88 -20.99
N GLU A 66 3.72 7.87 -22.31
CA GLU A 66 2.74 7.42 -23.30
C GLU A 66 1.94 6.24 -22.74
N ALA A 67 0.61 6.37 -22.81
CA ALA A 67 -0.36 5.44 -22.27
C ALA A 67 -0.33 4.08 -23.00
N GLY A 68 0.71 3.30 -22.72
CA GLY A 68 0.79 1.88 -23.00
C GLY A 68 0.31 1.09 -21.79
N GLY A 69 -0.99 1.11 -21.52
CA GLY A 69 -1.72 0.06 -20.79
C GLY A 69 -1.17 -0.47 -19.46
N ALA A 70 -0.41 0.29 -18.67
CA ALA A 70 -0.04 -0.12 -17.32
C ALA A 70 -1.24 0.14 -16.39
N THR A 71 -2.12 -0.84 -16.25
CA THR A 71 -3.22 -0.79 -15.28
C THR A 71 -2.62 -0.53 -13.91
N ARG A 72 -2.94 0.64 -13.31
CA ARG A 72 -2.60 0.96 -11.91
C ARG A 72 -3.10 -0.21 -11.06
N ARG A 73 -2.17 -1.01 -10.50
CA ARG A 73 -2.56 -2.11 -9.60
C ARG A 73 -3.03 -1.52 -8.29
N ASP A 74 -4.22 -1.92 -7.88
CA ASP A 74 -4.75 -1.54 -6.58
C ASP A 74 -4.09 -2.38 -5.46
N HIS A 75 -4.19 -1.88 -4.23
CA HIS A 75 -3.63 -2.52 -3.04
C HIS A 75 -4.05 -3.99 -2.90
N ALA A 76 -5.31 -4.34 -3.13
CA ALA A 76 -5.79 -5.71 -2.93
C ALA A 76 -5.17 -6.67 -3.95
N SER A 77 -5.03 -6.23 -5.21
CA SER A 77 -4.35 -6.98 -6.26
C SER A 77 -2.86 -7.20 -5.96
N VAL A 78 -2.17 -6.22 -5.37
CA VAL A 78 -0.75 -6.40 -4.98
C VAL A 78 -0.63 -7.45 -3.88
N VAL A 79 -1.42 -7.33 -2.82
CA VAL A 79 -1.37 -8.26 -1.68
C VAL A 79 -1.71 -9.70 -2.11
N ALA A 80 -2.66 -9.88 -3.02
CA ALA A 80 -3.06 -11.21 -3.50
C ALA A 80 -1.97 -11.93 -4.33
N ASN A 81 -0.99 -11.21 -4.88
CA ASN A 81 0.01 -11.75 -5.80
C ASN A 81 1.42 -11.86 -5.20
N ILE A 82 1.56 -11.77 -3.88
CA ILE A 82 2.85 -11.92 -3.21
C ILE A 82 3.36 -13.36 -3.38
N PRO A 83 4.59 -13.58 -3.88
CA PRO A 83 5.14 -14.92 -4.05
C PRO A 83 5.18 -15.71 -2.73
N PRO A 84 4.81 -17.01 -2.77
CA PRO A 84 4.88 -17.86 -1.60
C PRO A 84 6.33 -17.97 -1.10
N GLY A 85 6.51 -17.96 0.22
CA GLY A 85 7.83 -18.05 0.86
C GLY A 85 8.55 -16.71 1.02
N LEU A 86 8.06 -15.61 0.45
CA LEU A 86 8.58 -14.28 0.77
C LEU A 86 8.03 -13.74 2.09
N LEU A 87 6.83 -14.14 2.49
CA LEU A 87 6.22 -13.74 3.75
C LEU A 87 6.40 -14.79 4.82
N ALA A 88 6.75 -14.35 6.03
CA ALA A 88 6.74 -15.19 7.22
C ALA A 88 5.31 -15.51 7.70
N ARG A 89 4.34 -14.63 7.41
CA ARG A 89 2.93 -14.74 7.83
C ARG A 89 2.02 -14.16 6.74
N SER A 90 0.81 -14.71 6.56
CA SER A 90 -0.17 -14.14 5.64
C SER A 90 -0.64 -12.76 6.13
N GLY A 91 -0.97 -11.84 5.21
CA GLY A 91 -1.39 -10.47 5.55
C GLY A 91 -2.64 -10.35 6.43
N GLN A 92 -3.40 -11.44 6.61
CA GLN A 92 -4.55 -11.53 7.51
C GLN A 92 -4.17 -11.98 8.93
N ALA A 93 -2.93 -12.43 9.15
CA ALA A 93 -2.44 -13.01 10.40
C ALA A 93 -1.69 -12.01 11.29
N TRP A 94 -1.99 -10.72 11.15
CA TRP A 94 -1.44 -9.70 12.02
C TRP A 94 -2.43 -9.40 13.14
N ASP A 95 -1.97 -9.52 14.39
CA ASP A 95 -2.75 -9.35 15.61
C ASP A 95 -3.07 -7.88 15.92
N PHE A 96 -3.68 -7.18 14.96
CA PHE A 96 -4.12 -5.78 15.16
C PHE A 96 -5.58 -5.74 15.60
N GLU A 97 -5.83 -5.12 16.74
CA GLU A 97 -7.18 -4.76 17.16
C GLU A 97 -7.58 -3.42 16.52
N ARG A 98 -8.78 -3.38 15.92
CA ARG A 98 -9.34 -2.14 15.36
C ARG A 98 -9.79 -1.23 16.51
N VAL A 99 -8.92 -0.31 16.93
CA VAL A 99 -9.15 0.62 18.05
C VAL A 99 -10.11 1.79 17.74
N SER A 100 -10.53 1.96 16.49
CA SER A 100 -11.56 2.93 16.12
C SER A 100 -12.29 2.52 14.84
N SER A 101 -13.62 2.63 14.84
CA SER A 101 -14.42 2.64 13.60
C SER A 101 -14.06 3.87 12.78
N PRO A 102 -14.20 3.84 11.43
CA PRO A 102 -14.09 5.06 10.63
C PRO A 102 -15.06 6.07 11.24
N GLY A 103 -14.57 7.27 11.57
CA GLY A 103 -15.45 8.36 11.97
C GLY A 103 -16.51 8.57 10.89
N PRO A 104 -17.68 9.12 11.25
CA PRO A 104 -18.73 9.40 10.27
C PRO A 104 -18.14 10.17 9.09
N ASP A 105 -18.56 9.79 7.89
CA ASP A 105 -18.12 10.44 6.66
C ASP A 105 -18.38 11.95 6.82
N ILE A 106 -17.37 12.77 6.60
CA ILE A 106 -17.48 14.23 6.79
C ILE A 106 -18.56 14.83 5.86
N SER A 107 -18.94 14.06 4.83
CA SER A 107 -20.04 14.33 3.89
C SER A 107 -21.42 14.29 4.56
N ASP A 108 -21.62 13.54 5.64
CA ASP A 108 -22.90 13.48 6.37
C ASP A 108 -23.17 14.75 7.19
N ARG A 109 -22.15 15.58 7.42
CA ARG A 109 -22.25 16.75 8.32
C ARG A 109 -22.79 18.01 7.65
N TRP A 110 -22.95 18.01 6.33
CA TRP A 110 -23.31 19.20 5.54
C TRP A 110 -24.66 19.07 4.82
N GLY A 111 -25.43 18.01 5.10
CA GLY A 111 -26.73 17.76 4.47
C GLY A 111 -27.91 18.51 5.06
N ASP A 112 -27.71 19.40 6.04
CA ASP A 112 -28.80 20.08 6.73
C ASP A 112 -28.46 21.56 6.97
N ARG A 113 -28.60 22.39 5.92
CA ARG A 113 -28.79 23.83 6.07
C ARG A 113 -29.50 24.47 4.89
#